data_AF-A0A951N516-F1
#
_entry.id   AF-A0A951N516-F1
#
_cell.length_a   1.000
_cell.length_b   1.000
_cell.length_c   1.000
_cell.angle_alpha   90.00
_cell.angle_beta   90.00
_cell.angle_gamma   90.00
#
_symmetry.space_group_name_H-M   'P 1'
#
loop_
_entity.id
_entity.type
_entity.pdbx_description
1 polymer ?
#
loop_
_entity_poly.entity_id
_entity_poly.type
_entity_poly.pdbx_seq_one_letter_code
_entity_poly.pdbx_strand_id
1 'polypeptide(L)'
;MWRGLIENYRAHLPVSEATPVITLHEGNTPLIHAPRLAAQIAPDCELYLKFEGANPTGSFKDRGMTMAVSKAAEEGAQVAICASTGNTSAAAAAYCAVAGIRCVVLIPNNNIALGKLAQALVSGATVLAIEGNFDDGLRIVKDLTRDYPIAMLNSLNPYRLEGQKTGAFEVCDFLGFAPDFHFVPVGNAGNITAYWKGYREYFEAARIENLPKMCGFQAAGAAPLVLGHNVDKPETIATAIRIGHPARGVEA
;
A
#
# COMPACT_ATOMS: atom_id res chain seq x y z
N MET A 1 11.32 -21.73 3.47
CA MET A 1 9.94 -21.39 3.85
C MET A 1 9.84 -19.89 4.00
N TRP A 2 8.82 -19.24 3.43
CA TRP A 2 8.64 -17.78 3.47
C TRP A 2 8.22 -17.31 4.86
N ARG A 3 8.91 -16.30 5.42
CA ARG A 3 8.73 -15.82 6.80
C ARG A 3 8.11 -14.41 6.90
N GLY A 4 7.55 -13.88 5.81
CA GLY A 4 7.06 -12.49 5.74
C GLY A 4 8.13 -11.52 5.23
N LEU A 5 7.72 -10.35 4.73
CA LEU A 5 8.64 -9.49 3.98
C LEU A 5 9.78 -8.95 4.84
N ILE A 6 9.52 -8.68 6.12
CA ILE A 6 10.53 -8.05 7.00
C ILE A 6 11.72 -8.96 7.18
N GLU A 7 11.50 -10.26 7.40
CA GLU A 7 12.61 -11.20 7.58
C GLU A 7 13.39 -11.45 6.28
N ASN A 8 12.71 -11.43 5.13
CA ASN A 8 13.36 -11.68 3.85
C ASN A 8 14.13 -10.47 3.32
N TYR A 9 13.67 -9.26 3.61
CA TYR A 9 14.26 -8.01 3.11
C TYR A 9 14.81 -7.10 4.22
N ARG A 10 15.16 -7.68 5.37
CA ARG A 10 15.57 -6.95 6.58
C ARG A 10 16.66 -5.90 6.32
N ALA A 11 17.67 -6.26 5.53
CA ALA A 11 18.79 -5.41 5.17
C ALA A 11 18.40 -4.15 4.38
N HIS A 12 17.22 -4.15 3.76
CA HIS A 12 16.69 -3.02 2.98
C HIS A 12 15.59 -2.25 3.73
N LEU A 13 15.27 -2.62 4.97
CA LEU A 13 14.14 -2.06 5.72
C LEU A 13 14.64 -1.34 6.97
N PRO A 14 13.94 -0.29 7.45
CA PRO A 14 14.33 0.48 8.63
C PRO A 14 13.96 -0.25 9.94
N VAL A 15 14.48 -1.46 10.10
CA VAL A 15 14.25 -2.33 11.26
C VAL A 15 15.57 -2.62 11.98
N SER A 16 15.50 -2.70 13.29
CA SER A 16 16.60 -3.10 14.16
C SER A 16 16.50 -4.61 14.48
N GLU A 17 17.48 -5.14 15.20
CA GLU A 17 17.35 -6.48 15.80
C GLU A 17 16.22 -6.54 16.84
N ALA A 18 15.88 -5.40 17.46
CA ALA A 18 14.83 -5.29 18.46
C ALA A 18 13.44 -5.06 17.86
N THR A 19 13.32 -4.72 16.57
CA THR A 19 12.01 -4.49 15.94
C THR A 19 11.19 -5.78 15.97
N PRO A 20 10.01 -5.79 16.65
CA PRO A 20 9.10 -6.91 16.61
C PRO A 20 8.55 -7.08 15.20
N VAL A 21 8.60 -8.31 14.68
CA VAL A 21 8.14 -8.61 13.31
C VAL A 21 6.70 -9.07 13.35
N ILE A 22 5.78 -8.18 12.99
CA ILE A 22 4.35 -8.47 12.88
C ILE A 22 4.07 -8.88 11.44
N THR A 23 3.92 -10.18 11.21
CA THR A 23 3.72 -10.73 9.87
C THR A 23 2.47 -11.60 9.78
N LEU A 24 1.84 -11.61 8.60
CA LEU A 24 0.83 -12.57 8.18
C LEU A 24 1.34 -13.41 7.00
N HIS A 25 2.67 -13.50 6.85
CA HIS A 25 3.37 -14.11 5.70
C HIS A 25 3.08 -13.42 4.37
N GLU A 26 2.85 -12.11 4.40
CA GLU A 26 2.67 -11.26 3.22
C GLU A 26 3.92 -11.18 2.33
N GLY A 27 3.72 -10.73 1.09
CA GLY A 27 4.75 -10.75 0.06
C GLY A 27 4.90 -12.13 -0.59
N ASN A 28 5.99 -12.30 -1.34
CA ASN A 28 6.26 -13.46 -2.20
C ASN A 28 5.06 -13.85 -3.08
N THR A 29 4.36 -12.83 -3.59
CA THR A 29 3.16 -13.05 -4.41
C THR A 29 3.54 -13.53 -5.80
N PRO A 30 2.67 -14.31 -6.48
CA PRO A 30 2.98 -14.84 -7.80
C PRO A 30 3.31 -13.73 -8.81
N LEU A 31 4.37 -13.94 -9.61
CA LEU A 31 4.61 -13.20 -10.85
C LEU A 31 4.19 -14.10 -12.03
N ILE A 32 3.00 -13.88 -12.55
CA ILE A 32 2.34 -14.80 -13.47
C ILE A 32 2.65 -14.42 -14.91
N HIS A 33 3.35 -15.26 -15.65
CA HIS A 33 3.54 -15.09 -17.09
C HIS A 33 2.19 -15.23 -17.82
N ALA A 34 1.82 -14.26 -18.64
CA ALA A 34 0.50 -14.12 -19.27
C ALA A 34 0.56 -14.11 -20.81
N PRO A 35 1.03 -15.19 -21.46
CA PRO A 35 1.30 -15.21 -22.91
C PRO A 35 0.05 -15.02 -23.77
N ARG A 36 -1.10 -15.53 -23.32
CA ARG A 36 -2.38 -15.36 -24.05
C ARG A 36 -2.85 -13.90 -24.07
N LEU A 37 -2.60 -13.16 -23.00
CA LEU A 37 -2.94 -11.75 -22.93
C LEU A 37 -1.94 -10.93 -23.74
N ALA A 38 -0.63 -11.23 -23.62
CA ALA A 38 0.41 -10.62 -24.45
C ALA A 38 0.07 -10.70 -25.94
N ALA A 39 -0.27 -11.89 -26.44
CA ALA A 39 -0.64 -12.10 -27.85
C ALA A 39 -1.81 -11.21 -28.35
N GLN A 40 -2.66 -10.70 -27.46
CA GLN A 40 -3.79 -9.84 -27.82
C GLN A 40 -3.47 -8.35 -27.77
N ILE A 41 -2.64 -7.90 -26.83
CA ILE A 41 -2.47 -6.46 -26.54
C ILE A 41 -1.03 -5.96 -26.63
N ALA A 42 -0.05 -6.86 -26.63
CA ALA A 42 1.38 -6.58 -26.69
C ALA A 42 2.13 -7.78 -27.29
N PRO A 43 1.90 -8.12 -28.56
CA PRO A 43 2.38 -9.37 -29.17
C PRO A 43 3.90 -9.49 -29.22
N ASP A 44 4.61 -8.36 -29.18
CA ASP A 44 6.07 -8.28 -29.22
C ASP A 44 6.69 -8.14 -27.81
N CYS A 45 5.92 -8.36 -26.74
CA CYS A 45 6.37 -8.21 -25.35
C CYS A 45 6.08 -9.47 -24.51
N GLU A 46 6.98 -9.78 -23.58
CA GLU A 46 6.64 -10.67 -22.47
C GLU A 46 5.80 -9.92 -21.43
N LEU A 47 4.66 -10.50 -21.04
CA LEU A 47 3.76 -9.89 -20.06
C LEU A 47 3.71 -10.71 -18.78
N TYR A 48 4.00 -10.07 -17.66
CA TYR A 48 3.90 -10.68 -16.33
C TYR A 48 2.91 -9.90 -15.45
N LEU A 49 2.13 -10.63 -14.64
CA LEU A 49 1.17 -10.06 -13.71
C LEU A 49 1.64 -10.33 -12.27
N LYS A 50 2.07 -9.27 -11.56
CA LYS A 50 2.39 -9.37 -10.13
C LYS A 50 1.08 -9.43 -9.33
N PHE A 51 0.67 -10.62 -8.92
CA PHE A 51 -0.66 -10.86 -8.35
C PHE A 51 -0.73 -10.56 -6.86
N GLU A 52 -0.79 -9.27 -6.54
CA GLU A 52 -0.85 -8.75 -5.16
C GLU A 52 -2.15 -9.09 -4.41
N GLY A 53 -3.15 -9.64 -5.09
CA GLY A 53 -4.38 -10.16 -4.49
C GLY A 53 -4.17 -11.44 -3.67
N ALA A 54 -3.02 -12.09 -3.81
CA ALA A 54 -2.64 -13.26 -3.00
C ALA A 54 -2.06 -12.90 -1.61
N ASN A 55 -1.92 -11.61 -1.29
CA ASN A 55 -1.54 -11.17 0.05
C ASN A 55 -2.67 -11.50 1.08
N PRO A 56 -2.36 -11.58 2.39
CA PRO A 56 -3.29 -12.05 3.42
C PRO A 56 -4.65 -11.37 3.47
N THR A 57 -4.71 -10.05 3.25
CA THR A 57 -5.97 -9.29 3.24
C THR A 57 -6.50 -9.02 1.82
N GLY A 58 -5.85 -9.57 0.80
CA GLY A 58 -6.24 -9.47 -0.60
C GLY A 58 -5.69 -8.22 -1.31
N SER A 59 -4.66 -7.57 -0.77
CA SER A 59 -4.05 -6.42 -1.46
C SER A 59 -2.58 -6.15 -1.08
N PHE A 60 -1.89 -5.39 -1.93
CA PHE A 60 -0.53 -4.90 -1.67
C PHE A 60 -0.39 -4.01 -0.41
N LYS A 61 -1.50 -3.58 0.19
CA LYS A 61 -1.48 -2.73 1.39
C LYS A 61 -0.82 -3.44 2.57
N ASP A 62 -0.89 -4.77 2.59
CA ASP A 62 -0.25 -5.64 3.58
C ASP A 62 1.25 -5.41 3.67
N ARG A 63 1.93 -5.21 2.54
CA ARG A 63 3.37 -4.90 2.50
C ARG A 63 3.72 -3.67 3.32
N GLY A 64 2.96 -2.59 3.15
CA GLY A 64 3.16 -1.39 3.93
C GLY A 64 2.71 -1.54 5.38
N MET A 65 1.70 -2.38 5.63
CA MET A 65 1.08 -2.49 6.94
C MET A 65 1.89 -3.31 7.93
N THR A 66 2.51 -4.41 7.49
CA THR A 66 3.47 -5.14 8.34
C THR A 66 4.57 -4.22 8.86
N MET A 67 5.14 -3.38 8.00
CA MET A 67 6.16 -2.40 8.40
C MET A 67 5.60 -1.36 9.37
N ALA A 68 4.49 -0.71 9.02
CA ALA A 68 3.91 0.34 9.85
C ALA A 68 3.50 -0.16 11.24
N VAL A 69 2.92 -1.36 11.34
CA VAL A 69 2.48 -1.95 12.62
C VAL A 69 3.66 -2.50 13.41
N SER A 70 4.67 -3.11 12.77
CA SER A 70 5.90 -3.54 13.44
C SER A 70 6.64 -2.37 14.09
N LYS A 71 6.72 -1.22 13.38
CA LYS A 71 7.32 0.00 13.92
C LYS A 71 6.44 0.65 15.01
N ALA A 72 5.12 0.62 14.85
CA ALA A 72 4.21 1.08 15.91
C ALA A 72 4.37 0.25 17.19
N ALA A 73 4.53 -1.08 17.07
CA ALA A 73 4.80 -1.96 18.20
C ALA A 73 6.18 -1.69 18.83
N GLU A 74 7.21 -1.45 18.02
CA GLU A 74 8.54 -1.02 18.50
C GLU A 74 8.48 0.29 19.30
N GLU A 75 7.63 1.22 18.87
CA GLU A 75 7.39 2.51 19.52
C GLU A 75 6.42 2.41 20.72
N GLY A 76 5.94 1.20 21.06
CA GLY A 76 5.08 0.95 22.22
C GLY A 76 3.61 1.36 22.03
N ALA A 77 3.17 1.60 20.80
CA ALA A 77 1.81 2.06 20.50
C ALA A 77 0.75 1.06 20.99
N GLN A 78 -0.23 1.56 21.76
CA GLN A 78 -1.38 0.78 22.24
C GLN A 78 -2.63 0.94 21.37
N VAL A 79 -2.61 1.97 20.51
CA VAL A 79 -3.69 2.32 19.60
C VAL A 79 -3.08 2.75 18.28
N ALA A 80 -3.67 2.32 17.18
CA ALA A 80 -3.35 2.78 15.85
C ALA A 80 -4.62 3.20 15.13
N ILE A 81 -4.51 4.20 14.25
CA ILE A 81 -5.65 4.81 13.57
C ILE A 81 -5.39 4.94 12.07
N CYS A 82 -6.45 4.72 11.29
CA CYS A 82 -6.45 5.12 9.89
C CYS A 82 -7.79 5.68 9.42
N ALA A 83 -7.76 6.59 8.45
CA ALA A 83 -8.93 6.99 7.67
C ALA A 83 -8.97 6.19 6.35
N SER A 84 -9.88 5.23 6.22
CA SER A 84 -10.08 4.45 4.99
C SER A 84 -11.33 3.58 5.06
N THR A 85 -12.04 3.44 3.94
CA THR A 85 -13.22 2.57 3.78
C THR A 85 -12.93 1.30 2.98
N GLY A 86 -11.66 0.89 2.82
CA GLY A 86 -11.29 -0.24 1.96
C GLY A 86 -9.98 -0.91 2.34
N ASN A 87 -9.18 -1.31 1.36
CA ASN A 87 -8.00 -2.18 1.56
C ASN A 87 -7.02 -1.72 2.65
N THR A 88 -6.87 -0.41 2.88
CA THR A 88 -5.98 0.07 3.95
C THR A 88 -6.54 -0.25 5.34
N SER A 89 -7.85 -0.09 5.56
CA SER A 89 -8.45 -0.40 6.87
C SER A 89 -8.54 -1.91 7.11
N ALA A 90 -8.77 -2.72 6.07
CA ALA A 90 -8.69 -4.17 6.16
C ALA A 90 -7.29 -4.65 6.60
N ALA A 91 -6.23 -4.17 5.92
CA ALA A 91 -4.86 -4.45 6.31
C ALA A 91 -4.56 -3.94 7.73
N ALA A 92 -4.89 -2.67 8.04
CA ALA A 92 -4.62 -2.09 9.36
C ALA A 92 -5.25 -2.92 10.48
N ALA A 93 -6.52 -3.31 10.32
CA ALA A 93 -7.22 -4.11 11.31
C ALA A 93 -6.56 -5.48 11.51
N ALA A 94 -6.25 -6.19 10.42
CA ALA A 94 -5.65 -7.53 10.48
C ALA A 94 -4.27 -7.53 11.17
N TYR A 95 -3.38 -6.60 10.80
CA TYR A 95 -2.05 -6.53 11.41
C TYR A 95 -2.07 -6.04 12.85
N CYS A 96 -2.93 -5.07 13.18
CA CYS A 96 -3.14 -4.64 14.55
C CYS A 96 -3.67 -5.77 15.44
N ALA A 97 -4.57 -6.62 14.93
CA ALA A 97 -5.07 -7.78 15.65
C ALA A 97 -3.94 -8.77 16.00
N VAL A 98 -3.04 -9.06 15.06
CA VAL A 98 -1.85 -9.90 15.31
C VAL A 98 -0.90 -9.25 16.34
N ALA A 99 -0.74 -7.92 16.27
CA ALA A 99 0.14 -7.17 17.16
C ALA A 99 -0.44 -6.92 18.57
N GLY A 100 -1.72 -7.21 18.80
CA GLY A 100 -2.40 -6.81 20.04
C GLY A 100 -2.59 -5.29 20.20
N ILE A 101 -2.57 -4.54 19.09
CA ILE A 101 -2.77 -3.08 19.07
C ILE A 101 -4.23 -2.78 18.75
N ARG A 102 -4.85 -1.85 19.46
CA ARG A 102 -6.24 -1.45 19.15
C ARG A 102 -6.29 -0.68 17.83
N CYS A 103 -7.05 -1.17 16.86
CA CYS A 103 -7.21 -0.52 15.57
C CYS A 103 -8.48 0.35 15.54
N VAL A 104 -8.33 1.64 15.23
CA VAL A 104 -9.44 2.57 15.00
C VAL A 104 -9.50 2.93 13.51
N VAL A 105 -10.68 2.82 12.91
CA VAL A 105 -10.92 3.16 11.51
C VAL A 105 -11.93 4.30 11.44
N LEU A 106 -11.49 5.46 10.96
CA LEU A 106 -12.37 6.59 10.69
C LEU A 106 -12.95 6.47 9.28
N ILE A 107 -14.27 6.65 9.19
CA ILE A 107 -15.01 6.59 7.93
C ILE A 107 -16.00 7.75 7.83
N PRO A 108 -16.22 8.36 6.65
CA PRO A 108 -17.27 9.37 6.49
C PRO A 108 -18.66 8.73 6.64
N ASN A 109 -19.63 9.45 7.22
CA ASN A 109 -20.98 8.93 7.53
C ASN A 109 -21.85 8.58 6.28
N ASN A 110 -21.29 8.58 5.07
CA ASN A 110 -22.05 8.53 3.82
C ASN A 110 -22.02 7.13 3.19
N ASN A 111 -23.15 6.40 3.22
CA ASN A 111 -23.46 5.20 2.42
C ASN A 111 -22.28 4.24 2.19
N ILE A 112 -21.64 3.79 3.27
CA ILE A 112 -20.52 2.87 3.16
C ILE A 112 -21.05 1.47 2.90
N ALA A 113 -20.63 0.89 1.78
CA ALA A 113 -20.90 -0.50 1.48
C ALA A 113 -20.30 -1.38 2.59
N LEU A 114 -21.15 -2.00 3.40
CA LEU A 114 -20.78 -2.87 4.52
C LEU A 114 -19.76 -3.94 4.11
N GLY A 115 -19.87 -4.46 2.88
CA GLY A 115 -18.93 -5.42 2.32
C GLY A 115 -17.47 -4.94 2.29
N LYS A 116 -17.21 -3.63 2.18
CA LYS A 116 -15.84 -3.07 2.21
C LYS A 116 -15.28 -2.97 3.63
N LEU A 117 -16.15 -2.88 4.64
CA LEU A 117 -15.77 -2.82 6.05
C LEU A 117 -15.75 -4.19 6.72
N ALA A 118 -16.37 -5.20 6.11
CA ALA A 118 -16.51 -6.54 6.68
C ALA A 118 -15.17 -7.10 7.17
N GLN A 119 -14.11 -7.01 6.37
CA GLN A 119 -12.77 -7.47 6.77
C GLN A 119 -12.23 -6.72 7.99
N ALA A 120 -12.42 -5.39 8.05
CA ALA A 120 -11.95 -4.58 9.18
C ALA A 120 -12.71 -4.91 10.47
N LEU A 121 -14.04 -5.06 10.38
CA LEU A 121 -14.91 -5.42 11.51
C LEU A 121 -14.62 -6.83 12.04
N VAL A 122 -14.49 -7.82 11.15
CA VAL A 122 -14.15 -9.21 11.54
C VAL A 122 -12.76 -9.29 12.17
N SER A 123 -11.83 -8.42 11.75
CA SER A 123 -10.50 -8.29 12.36
C SER A 123 -10.50 -7.48 13.66
N GLY A 124 -11.67 -7.06 14.17
CA GLY A 124 -11.81 -6.41 15.48
C GLY A 124 -11.53 -4.90 15.51
N ALA A 125 -11.56 -4.21 14.37
CA ALA A 125 -11.39 -2.76 14.36
C ALA A 125 -12.59 -2.03 14.97
N THR A 126 -12.32 -0.99 15.75
CA THR A 126 -13.32 0.00 16.17
C THR A 126 -13.54 0.97 15.03
N VAL A 127 -14.71 0.89 14.40
CA VAL A 127 -15.09 1.76 13.28
C VAL A 127 -15.87 2.96 13.80
N LEU A 128 -15.39 4.16 13.53
CA LEU A 128 -16.04 5.41 13.91
C LEU A 128 -16.46 6.18 12.66
N ALA A 129 -17.77 6.39 12.52
CA ALA A 129 -18.32 7.26 11.49
C ALA A 129 -18.13 8.73 11.91
N ILE A 130 -17.63 9.56 10.99
CA ILE A 130 -17.47 11.00 11.18
C ILE A 130 -18.40 11.77 10.24
N GLU A 131 -18.90 12.91 10.71
CA GLU A 131 -19.55 13.89 9.85
C GLU A 131 -18.48 14.63 9.05
N GLY A 132 -18.35 14.30 7.76
CA GLY A 132 -17.32 14.86 6.89
C GLY A 132 -16.96 13.94 5.74
N ASN A 133 -15.87 14.27 5.04
CA ASN A 133 -15.32 13.50 3.93
C ASN A 133 -14.00 12.79 4.32
N PHE A 134 -13.30 12.21 3.33
CA PHE A 134 -12.02 11.53 3.56
C PHE A 134 -10.93 12.49 4.09
N ASP A 135 -10.88 13.72 3.58
CA ASP A 135 -9.89 14.72 3.97
C ASP A 135 -10.11 15.20 5.41
N ASP A 136 -11.37 15.33 5.84
CA ASP A 136 -11.72 15.58 7.23
C ASP A 136 -11.23 14.46 8.15
N GLY A 137 -11.42 13.20 7.74
CA GLY A 137 -10.91 12.04 8.47
C GLY A 137 -9.38 12.01 8.54
N LEU A 138 -8.70 12.37 7.46
CA LEU A 138 -7.24 12.46 7.44
C LEU A 138 -6.73 13.59 8.35
N ARG A 139 -7.44 14.73 8.40
CA ARG A 139 -7.14 15.84 9.32
C ARG A 139 -7.29 15.41 10.78
N ILE A 140 -8.41 14.76 11.13
CA ILE A 140 -8.65 14.23 12.49
C ILE A 140 -7.54 13.25 12.89
N VAL A 141 -7.18 12.33 11.99
CA VAL A 141 -6.08 11.39 12.23
C VAL A 141 -4.76 12.13 12.50
N LYS A 142 -4.41 13.15 11.71
CA LYS A 142 -3.21 13.97 11.92
C LYS A 142 -3.22 14.64 13.29
N ASP A 143 -4.31 15.32 13.63
CA ASP A 143 -4.44 16.02 14.91
C ASP A 143 -4.33 15.04 16.09
N LEU A 144 -5.05 13.92 16.05
CA LEU A 144 -4.99 12.90 17.10
C LEU A 144 -3.60 12.30 17.27
N THR A 145 -2.90 12.00 16.18
CA THR A 145 -1.54 11.40 16.24
C THR A 145 -0.46 12.39 16.66
N ARG A 146 -0.73 13.70 16.54
CA ARG A 146 0.15 14.75 17.06
C ARG A 146 0.00 14.89 18.57
N ASP A 147 -1.23 14.82 19.06
CA ASP A 147 -1.57 15.20 20.43
C ASP A 147 -1.66 13.99 21.39
N TYR A 148 -1.77 12.76 20.88
CA TYR A 148 -1.92 11.52 21.65
C TYR A 148 -0.99 10.42 21.14
N PRO A 149 -0.62 9.43 21.99
CA PRO A 149 0.23 8.29 21.61
C PRO A 149 -0.54 7.27 20.76
N ILE A 150 -0.93 7.68 19.56
CA ILE A 150 -1.69 6.91 18.58
C ILE A 150 -0.85 6.81 17.30
N ALA A 151 -0.62 5.59 16.82
CA ALA A 151 0.14 5.38 15.59
C ALA A 151 -0.73 5.66 14.34
N MET A 152 -0.22 6.47 13.41
CA MET A 152 -0.88 6.73 12.13
C MET A 152 -0.56 5.64 11.10
N LEU A 153 -1.60 4.98 10.53
CA LEU A 153 -1.43 3.93 9.52
C LEU A 153 -1.87 4.34 8.10
N ASN A 154 -2.16 5.63 7.86
CA ASN A 154 -2.44 6.18 6.53
C ASN A 154 -1.18 6.19 5.62
N SER A 155 -1.37 6.47 4.33
CA SER A 155 -0.29 6.52 3.32
C SER A 155 0.79 7.59 3.53
N LEU A 156 0.58 8.51 4.47
CA LEU A 156 1.61 9.49 4.88
C LEU A 156 2.70 8.85 5.74
N ASN A 157 2.41 7.74 6.43
CA ASN A 157 3.39 7.02 7.21
C ASN A 157 4.53 6.51 6.30
N PRO A 158 5.80 6.90 6.54
CA PRO A 158 6.92 6.54 5.67
C PRO A 158 7.19 5.04 5.62
N TYR A 159 6.97 4.32 6.72
CA TYR A 159 7.17 2.87 6.78
C TYR A 159 6.26 2.11 5.83
N ARG A 160 5.13 2.70 5.42
CA ARG A 160 4.27 2.10 4.40
C ARG A 160 4.94 2.03 3.04
N LEU A 161 5.74 3.03 2.66
CA LEU A 161 6.50 2.98 1.42
C LEU A 161 7.66 2.00 1.52
N GLU A 162 8.34 1.98 2.66
CA GLU A 162 9.44 1.04 2.93
C GLU A 162 8.98 -0.41 2.83
N GLY A 163 7.79 -0.73 3.33
CA GLY A 163 7.21 -2.05 3.11
C GLY A 163 6.81 -2.30 1.66
N GLN A 164 6.13 -1.34 1.01
CA GLN A 164 5.63 -1.48 -0.36
C GLN A 164 6.74 -1.64 -1.41
N LYS A 165 7.92 -1.04 -1.22
CA LYS A 165 9.03 -1.12 -2.20
C LYS A 165 9.52 -2.56 -2.42
N THR A 166 9.30 -3.44 -1.46
CA THR A 166 9.62 -4.88 -1.57
C THR A 166 8.91 -5.57 -2.73
N GLY A 167 7.79 -5.02 -3.22
CA GLY A 167 7.15 -5.51 -4.43
C GLY A 167 8.07 -5.42 -5.66
N ALA A 168 8.89 -4.37 -5.76
CA ALA A 168 9.88 -4.25 -6.83
C ALA A 168 11.05 -5.24 -6.65
N PHE A 169 11.51 -5.43 -5.41
CA PHE A 169 12.55 -6.41 -5.09
C PHE A 169 12.14 -7.82 -5.54
N GLU A 170 10.93 -8.25 -5.20
CA GLU A 170 10.41 -9.56 -5.59
C GLU A 170 10.28 -9.73 -7.11
N VAL A 171 9.95 -8.65 -7.84
CA VAL A 171 9.92 -8.70 -9.31
C VAL A 171 11.33 -8.96 -9.86
N CYS A 172 12.32 -8.20 -9.37
CA CYS A 172 13.71 -8.37 -9.78
C CYS A 172 14.29 -9.73 -9.38
N ASP A 173 14.04 -10.18 -8.14
CA ASP A 173 14.52 -11.47 -7.64
C ASP A 173 13.93 -12.64 -8.42
N PHE A 174 12.68 -12.52 -8.90
CA PHE A 174 12.04 -13.56 -9.71
C PHE A 174 12.55 -13.56 -11.16
N LEU A 175 12.62 -12.41 -11.81
CA LEU A 175 13.04 -12.30 -13.21
C LEU A 175 14.56 -12.44 -13.38
N GLY A 176 15.33 -12.12 -12.35
CA GLY A 176 16.79 -11.95 -12.41
C GLY A 176 17.23 -10.59 -12.97
N PHE A 177 16.29 -9.74 -13.40
CA PHE A 177 16.52 -8.40 -13.94
C PHE A 177 15.29 -7.51 -13.67
N ALA A 178 15.40 -6.20 -13.88
CA ALA A 178 14.24 -5.31 -13.85
C ALA A 178 13.55 -5.27 -15.22
N PRO A 179 12.20 -5.24 -15.28
CA PRO A 179 11.49 -5.18 -16.55
C PRO A 179 11.76 -3.84 -17.27
N ASP A 180 11.52 -3.78 -18.58
CA ASP A 180 11.65 -2.51 -19.33
C ASP A 180 10.59 -1.48 -18.91
N PHE A 181 9.39 -1.97 -18.59
CA PHE A 181 8.25 -1.15 -18.18
C PHE A 181 7.55 -1.77 -16.97
N HIS A 182 7.12 -0.92 -16.04
CA HIS A 182 6.30 -1.34 -14.91
C HIS A 182 4.98 -0.56 -14.88
N PHE A 183 3.88 -1.26 -15.17
CA PHE A 183 2.54 -0.69 -15.24
C PHE A 183 1.84 -0.83 -13.88
N VAL A 184 1.35 0.29 -13.32
CA VAL A 184 0.73 0.29 -11.98
C VAL A 184 -0.46 1.25 -11.89
N PRO A 185 -1.59 0.85 -11.28
CA PRO A 185 -2.68 1.79 -10.99
C PRO A 185 -2.26 2.86 -9.99
N VAL A 186 -2.71 4.09 -10.20
CA VAL A 186 -2.37 5.25 -9.38
C VAL A 186 -3.64 5.88 -8.78
N GLY A 187 -3.79 5.72 -7.46
CA GLY A 187 -4.74 6.48 -6.64
C GLY A 187 -4.00 7.57 -5.87
N ASN A 188 -3.63 7.27 -4.63
CA ASN A 188 -2.85 8.16 -3.76
C ASN A 188 -1.34 8.24 -4.08
N ALA A 189 -0.91 7.69 -5.21
CA ALA A 189 0.48 7.70 -5.71
C ALA A 189 1.57 7.03 -4.83
N GLY A 190 1.23 6.50 -3.65
CA GLY A 190 2.21 5.81 -2.80
C GLY A 190 2.81 4.53 -3.41
N ASN A 191 2.04 3.74 -4.16
CA ASN A 191 2.54 2.46 -4.68
C ASN A 191 3.58 2.67 -5.80
N ILE A 192 3.29 3.55 -6.77
CA ILE A 192 4.25 3.86 -7.83
C ILE A 192 5.55 4.45 -7.26
N THR A 193 5.42 5.34 -6.27
CA THR A 193 6.56 5.90 -5.52
C THR A 193 7.38 4.80 -4.84
N ALA A 194 6.72 3.86 -4.16
CA ALA A 194 7.39 2.76 -3.48
C ALA A 194 8.11 1.81 -4.44
N TYR A 195 7.47 1.43 -5.55
CA TYR A 195 8.10 0.57 -6.56
C TYR A 195 9.31 1.28 -7.19
N TRP A 196 9.20 2.56 -7.54
CA TRP A 196 10.32 3.33 -8.05
C TRP A 196 11.49 3.37 -7.07
N LYS A 197 11.22 3.62 -5.79
CA LYS A 197 12.22 3.54 -4.71
C LYS A 197 12.89 2.17 -4.65
N GLY A 198 12.12 1.09 -4.75
CA GLY A 198 12.66 -0.27 -4.74
C GLY A 198 13.58 -0.55 -5.94
N TYR A 199 13.16 -0.19 -7.16
CA TYR A 199 14.03 -0.35 -8.32
C TYR A 199 15.31 0.47 -8.20
N ARG A 200 15.22 1.72 -7.72
CA ARG A 200 16.39 2.56 -7.49
C ARG A 200 17.35 1.96 -6.47
N GLU A 201 16.86 1.45 -5.36
CA GLU A 201 17.72 0.82 -4.34
C GLU A 201 18.41 -0.46 -4.87
N TYR A 202 17.72 -1.28 -5.67
CA TYR A 202 18.34 -2.44 -6.30
C TYR A 202 19.37 -2.05 -7.36
N PHE A 203 19.11 -0.99 -8.12
CA PHE A 203 20.06 -0.45 -9.08
C PHE A 203 21.31 0.11 -8.39
N GLU A 204 21.14 0.91 -7.33
CA GLU A 204 22.23 1.48 -6.53
C GLU A 204 23.06 0.38 -5.83
N ALA A 205 22.43 -0.75 -5.48
CA ALA A 205 23.09 -1.94 -4.94
C ALA A 205 23.67 -2.89 -6.01
N ALA A 206 23.68 -2.51 -7.29
CA ALA A 206 24.13 -3.32 -8.42
C ALA A 206 23.44 -4.70 -8.52
N ARG A 207 22.19 -4.80 -8.07
CA ARG A 207 21.34 -6.00 -8.17
C ARG A 207 20.65 -6.10 -9.53
N ILE A 208 20.53 -4.99 -10.24
CA ILE A 208 19.96 -4.87 -11.59
C ILE A 208 20.80 -3.86 -12.39
N GLU A 209 20.80 -3.99 -13.71
CA GLU A 209 21.62 -3.15 -14.60
C GLU A 209 20.88 -1.95 -15.19
N ASN A 210 19.55 -1.94 -15.13
CA ASN A 210 18.70 -0.90 -15.74
C ASN A 210 17.51 -0.59 -14.85
N LEU A 211 16.94 0.60 -15.03
CA LEU A 211 15.72 1.03 -14.34
C LEU A 211 14.50 0.91 -15.27
N PRO A 212 13.36 0.39 -14.78
CA PRO A 212 12.14 0.33 -15.56
C PRO A 212 11.59 1.73 -15.82
N LYS A 213 10.90 1.89 -16.95
CA LYS A 213 9.98 3.01 -17.14
C LYS A 213 8.72 2.76 -16.31
N MET A 214 8.49 3.61 -15.31
CA MET A 214 7.29 3.54 -14.48
C MET A 214 6.10 4.12 -15.25
N CYS A 215 5.04 3.33 -15.42
CA CYS A 215 3.83 3.71 -16.14
C CYS A 215 2.62 3.71 -15.19
N GLY A 216 2.25 4.89 -14.71
CA GLY A 216 1.11 5.08 -13.81
C GLY A 216 -0.21 5.30 -14.55
N PHE A 217 -1.30 4.66 -14.09
CA PHE A 217 -2.63 4.79 -14.70
C PHE A 217 -3.69 5.24 -13.70
N GLN A 218 -4.38 6.34 -14.03
CA GLN A 218 -5.52 6.84 -13.27
C GLN A 218 -6.83 6.62 -14.06
N ALA A 219 -7.96 6.56 -13.35
CA ALA A 219 -9.26 6.53 -14.02
C ALA A 219 -9.59 7.93 -14.57
N ALA A 220 -10.19 8.03 -15.75
CA ALA A 220 -10.43 9.31 -16.43
C ALA A 220 -11.17 10.36 -15.56
N GLY A 221 -12.17 9.94 -14.78
CA GLY A 221 -12.90 10.83 -13.86
C GLY A 221 -12.20 11.11 -12.52
N ALA A 222 -10.99 10.59 -12.31
CA ALA A 222 -10.19 10.73 -11.10
C ALA A 222 -8.68 10.75 -11.46
N ALA A 223 -8.29 11.59 -12.43
CA ALA A 223 -6.94 11.63 -13.01
C ALA A 223 -6.17 12.94 -12.72
N PRO A 224 -6.05 13.40 -11.47
CA PRO A 224 -5.41 14.68 -11.15
C PRO A 224 -3.94 14.82 -11.59
N LEU A 225 -3.16 13.73 -11.61
CA LEU A 225 -1.76 13.78 -12.07
C LEU A 225 -1.67 13.94 -13.58
N VAL A 226 -2.62 13.36 -14.32
CA VAL A 226 -2.70 13.52 -15.79
C VAL A 226 -3.17 14.93 -16.14
N LEU A 227 -4.12 15.48 -15.38
CA LEU A 227 -4.69 16.81 -15.61
C LEU A 227 -3.78 17.96 -15.13
N GLY A 228 -2.81 17.66 -14.25
CA GLY A 228 -1.94 18.67 -13.64
C GLY A 228 -2.62 19.53 -12.57
N HIS A 229 -3.83 19.17 -12.13
CA HIS A 229 -4.55 19.85 -11.06
C HIS A 229 -5.48 18.89 -10.29
N ASN A 230 -5.87 19.28 -9.08
CA ASN A 230 -6.78 18.50 -8.24
C ASN A 230 -8.18 18.33 -8.88
N VAL A 231 -8.84 17.22 -8.56
CA VAL A 231 -10.22 16.91 -8.96
C VAL A 231 -11.09 16.84 -7.72
N ASP A 232 -11.94 17.83 -7.48
CA ASP A 232 -12.72 17.92 -6.22
C ASP A 232 -13.82 16.86 -6.11
N LYS A 233 -14.34 16.38 -7.24
CA LYS A 233 -15.40 15.36 -7.29
C LYS A 233 -14.94 14.17 -8.14
N PRO A 234 -13.96 13.38 -7.68
CA PRO A 234 -13.46 12.26 -8.46
C PRO A 234 -14.55 11.20 -8.63
N GLU A 235 -14.63 10.57 -9.80
CA GLU A 235 -15.63 9.57 -10.13
C GLU A 235 -15.05 8.40 -10.95
N THR A 236 -15.31 7.18 -10.49
CA THR A 236 -14.96 5.93 -11.18
C THR A 236 -15.56 4.73 -10.47
N ILE A 237 -15.88 3.67 -11.21
CA ILE A 237 -16.22 2.35 -10.66
C ILE A 237 -15.03 1.70 -9.93
N ALA A 238 -13.80 2.05 -10.31
CA ALA A 238 -12.57 1.57 -9.68
C ALA A 238 -12.31 2.31 -8.36
N THR A 239 -13.14 2.02 -7.35
CA THR A 239 -13.18 2.79 -6.09
C THR A 239 -11.85 2.87 -5.34
N ALA A 240 -10.93 1.91 -5.53
CA ALA A 240 -9.59 1.93 -4.95
C ALA A 240 -8.68 3.06 -5.47
N ILE A 241 -8.96 3.59 -6.67
CA ILE A 241 -8.23 4.69 -7.30
C ILE A 241 -9.12 5.93 -7.53
N ARG A 242 -10.28 6.00 -6.87
CA ARG A 242 -11.16 7.18 -6.88
C ARG A 242 -10.60 8.27 -5.96
N ILE A 243 -9.47 8.85 -6.35
CA ILE A 243 -8.70 9.84 -5.58
C ILE A 243 -8.51 11.09 -6.43
N GLY A 244 -8.98 12.23 -5.92
CA GLY A 244 -8.90 13.50 -6.62
C GLY A 244 -7.70 14.38 -6.21
N HIS A 245 -7.12 14.10 -5.04
CA HIS A 245 -6.06 14.87 -4.41
C HIS A 245 -4.98 13.89 -3.89
N PRO A 246 -4.05 13.42 -4.73
CA PRO A 246 -3.10 12.37 -4.35
C PRO A 246 -2.12 12.86 -3.30
N ALA A 247 -2.06 12.19 -2.15
CA ALA A 247 -1.20 12.59 -1.03
C ALA A 247 0.31 12.68 -1.37
N ARG A 248 0.76 11.93 -2.39
CA ARG A 248 2.16 11.91 -2.87
C ARG A 248 2.25 12.27 -4.36
N GLY A 249 1.37 13.14 -4.85
CA GLY A 249 1.29 13.47 -6.28
C GLY A 249 2.56 14.12 -6.87
N VAL A 250 3.35 14.82 -6.06
CA VAL A 250 4.62 15.44 -6.49
C VAL A 250 5.76 14.43 -6.64
N GLU A 251 5.71 13.33 -5.87
CA GLU A 251 6.77 12.31 -5.84
C GLU A 251 6.65 11.27 -6.97
N ALA A 252 5.48 11.19 -7.60
CA ALA A 252 5.10 10.17 -8.59
C ALA A 252 5.13 10.70 -10.02
#